data_AF-A0A932V7S1-F1
#
_entry.id   AF-A0A932V7S1-F1
#
_cell.length_a   1.000
_cell.length_b   1.000
_cell.length_c   1.000
_cell.angle_alpha   90.00
_cell.angle_beta   90.00
_cell.angle_gamma   90.00
#
_symmetry.space_group_name_H-M   'P 1'
#
loop_
_entity.id
_entity.type
_entity.pdbx_description
1 polymer ?
#
loop_
_entity_poly.entity_id
_entity_poly.type
_entity_poly.pdbx_seq_one_letter_code
_entity_poly.pdbx_strand_id
1 'polypeptide(L)'
;MARRLVVYTRTTQCPYWDRSKLFLDANKVPYHMLNIEMDPAAAQRLQHWLGSLTVPTMVIAEENSLEPFYPPAPLADDQSAHGVDRGTMFSEPSDRRLEIFLRRHGIMK
;
A
#
# COMPACT_ATOMS: atom_id res chain seq x y z
N MET A 1 -5.48 -1.43 -19.22
CA MET A 1 -4.29 -2.07 -18.65
C MET A 1 -4.68 -2.71 -17.33
N ALA A 2 -4.22 -3.92 -17.05
CA ALA A 2 -4.53 -4.59 -15.79
C ALA A 2 -3.75 -3.93 -14.65
N ARG A 3 -4.45 -3.70 -13.53
CA ARG A 3 -3.88 -3.12 -12.31
C ARG A 3 -3.72 -4.22 -11.28
N ARG A 4 -2.72 -4.08 -10.42
CA ARG A 4 -2.47 -4.98 -9.30
C ARG A 4 -2.25 -4.22 -8.00
N LEU A 5 -2.52 -4.89 -6.89
CA LEU A 5 -2.20 -4.39 -5.56
C LEU A 5 -0.82 -4.90 -5.14
N VAL A 6 0.09 -3.98 -4.80
CA VAL A 6 1.37 -4.26 -4.16
C VAL A 6 1.29 -3.77 -2.72
N VAL A 7 1.72 -4.60 -1.76
CA VAL A 7 1.65 -4.28 -0.34
C VAL A 7 3.04 -4.34 0.26
N TYR A 8 3.50 -3.20 0.78
CA TYR A 8 4.74 -3.08 1.53
C TYR A 8 4.47 -3.44 2.99
N THR A 9 5.23 -4.39 3.51
CA THR A 9 5.08 -4.99 4.84
C THR A 9 6.44 -5.12 5.52
N ARG A 10 6.45 -5.58 6.78
CA ARG A 10 7.65 -5.95 7.53
C ARG A 10 7.41 -7.27 8.28
N THR A 11 8.46 -7.91 8.77
CA THR A 11 8.36 -9.17 9.51
C THR A 11 7.83 -8.95 10.92
N THR A 12 8.16 -7.80 11.53
CA THR A 12 7.67 -7.43 12.86
C THR A 12 6.14 -7.28 12.86
N GLN A 13 5.48 -7.97 13.79
CA GLN A 13 4.03 -7.96 13.93
C GLN A 13 3.50 -6.52 14.01
N CYS A 14 2.61 -6.17 13.08
CA CYS A 14 2.05 -4.84 12.96
C CYS A 14 0.53 -4.95 12.96
N PRO A 15 -0.18 -4.38 13.96
CA PRO A 15 -1.63 -4.51 14.05
C PRO A 15 -2.36 -3.93 12.83
N TYR A 16 -1.79 -2.93 12.17
CA TYR A 16 -2.33 -2.37 10.92
C TYR A 16 -2.20 -3.35 9.74
N TRP A 17 -1.09 -4.09 9.66
CA TRP A 17 -0.92 -5.14 8.65
C TRP A 17 -1.86 -6.31 8.91
N ASP A 18 -1.91 -6.82 10.14
CA ASP A 18 -2.77 -7.96 10.49
C ASP A 18 -4.24 -7.68 10.14
N ARG A 19 -4.72 -6.46 10.44
CA ARG A 19 -6.06 -6.00 10.05
C ARG A 19 -6.24 -5.94 8.53
N SER A 20 -5.31 -5.27 7.83
CA SER A 20 -5.38 -5.15 6.37
C SER A 20 -5.35 -6.51 5.68
N LYS A 21 -4.50 -7.42 6.19
CA LYS A 21 -4.38 -8.79 5.69
C LYS A 21 -5.69 -9.55 5.86
N LEU A 22 -6.28 -9.52 7.06
CA LEU A 22 -7.56 -10.17 7.33
C LEU A 22 -8.65 -9.67 6.37
N PHE A 23 -8.71 -8.35 6.15
CA PHE A 23 -9.65 -7.75 5.20
C PHE A 23 -9.40 -8.23 3.76
N LEU A 24 -8.15 -8.23 3.28
CA LEU A 24 -7.80 -8.66 1.93
C LEU A 24 -8.11 -10.15 1.71
N ASP A 25 -7.78 -10.99 2.69
CA ASP A 25 -8.04 -12.43 2.67
C ASP A 25 -9.55 -12.72 2.65
N ALA A 26 -10.33 -12.05 3.52
CA ALA A 26 -11.78 -12.22 3.59
C ALA A 26 -12.49 -11.85 2.28
N ASN A 27 -11.97 -10.83 1.59
CA ASN A 27 -12.50 -10.37 0.29
C ASN A 27 -11.82 -11.04 -0.92
N LYS A 28 -10.92 -12.00 -0.69
CA LYS A 28 -10.17 -12.71 -1.74
C LYS A 28 -9.45 -11.78 -2.73
N VAL A 29 -8.94 -10.65 -2.22
CA VAL A 29 -8.24 -9.66 -3.03
C VAL A 29 -6.81 -10.17 -3.28
N PRO A 30 -6.40 -10.39 -4.55
CA PRO A 30 -5.04 -10.79 -4.84
C PRO A 30 -4.08 -9.60 -4.64
N TYR A 31 -2.94 -9.86 -4.02
CA TYR A 31 -1.90 -8.85 -3.82
C TYR A 31 -0.49 -9.44 -3.91
N HIS A 32 0.47 -8.60 -4.24
CA HIS A 32 1.89 -8.93 -4.21
C HIS A 32 2.55 -8.29 -2.99
N MET A 33 3.10 -9.12 -2.12
CA MET A 33 3.71 -8.67 -0.88
C MET A 33 5.20 -8.40 -1.08
N LEU A 34 5.66 -7.25 -0.60
CA LEU A 34 7.07 -6.91 -0.48
C LEU A 34 7.39 -6.68 1.01
N ASN A 35 8.39 -7.37 1.52
CA ASN A 35 8.87 -7.17 2.89
C ASN A 35 10.12 -6.29 2.86
N ILE A 36 10.02 -5.09 3.44
CA ILE A 36 11.09 -4.09 3.41
C ILE A 36 12.32 -4.49 4.22
N GLU A 37 12.20 -5.43 5.16
CA GLU A 37 13.34 -5.94 5.94
C GLU A 37 14.15 -6.98 5.15
N MET A 38 13.55 -7.60 4.13
CA MET A 38 14.20 -8.61 3.28
C MET A 38 14.55 -8.07 1.88
N ASP A 39 13.90 -6.99 1.44
CA ASP A 39 14.13 -6.32 0.16
C ASP A 39 14.56 -4.85 0.39
N PRO A 40 15.87 -4.56 0.36
CA PRO A 40 16.39 -3.20 0.51
C PRO A 40 15.88 -2.23 -0.56
N ALA A 41 15.59 -2.71 -1.77
CA ALA A 41 15.06 -1.86 -2.83
C ALA A 41 13.61 -1.46 -2.53
N ALA A 42 12.81 -2.34 -1.92
CA ALA A 42 11.48 -2.00 -1.42
C ALA A 42 11.54 -0.95 -0.32
N ALA A 43 12.47 -1.07 0.63
CA ALA A 43 12.68 -0.07 1.68
C ALA A 43 13.06 1.29 1.08
N GLN A 44 13.97 1.32 0.11
CA GLN A 44 14.42 2.54 -0.55
C GLN A 44 13.28 3.25 -1.29
N ARG A 45 12.44 2.50 -2.03
CA ARG A 45 11.24 3.06 -2.70
C ARG A 45 10.29 3.70 -1.69
N LEU A 46 10.01 3.01 -0.59
CA LEU A 46 9.11 3.50 0.45
C LEU A 46 9.65 4.78 1.12
N GLN A 47 10.95 4.78 1.46
CA GLN A 47 11.64 5.95 2.00
C GLN A 47 11.60 7.13 1.03
N HIS A 48 11.76 6.88 -0.28
CA HIS A 48 11.67 7.92 -1.30
C HIS A 48 10.26 8.52 -1.41
N TRP A 49 9.21 7.70 -1.36
CA TRP A 49 7.83 8.20 -1.51
C TRP A 49 7.24 8.82 -0.25
N LEU A 50 7.63 8.32 0.93
CA LEU A 50 7.02 8.68 2.22
C LEU A 50 7.95 9.47 3.14
N GLY A 51 9.25 9.54 2.87
CA GLY A 51 10.23 10.02 3.83
C GLY A 51 10.38 9.11 5.06
N SER A 52 9.74 7.94 5.05
CA SER A 52 9.69 6.99 6.18
C SER A 52 9.46 5.55 5.69
N LEU A 53 9.61 4.59 6.59
CA LEU A 53 9.35 3.17 6.35
C LEU A 53 7.97 2.73 6.89
N THR A 54 6.94 3.53 6.64
CA THR A 54 5.59 3.32 7.17
C THR A 54 4.91 2.10 6.51
N VAL A 55 4.46 1.14 7.32
CA VAL A 55 3.82 -0.11 6.86
C VAL A 55 2.57 -0.49 7.69
N PRO A 56 1.55 -1.11 7.08
CA PRO A 56 1.47 -1.49 5.68
C PRO A 56 1.24 -0.28 4.77
N THR A 57 1.86 -0.31 3.59
CA THR A 57 1.57 0.67 2.53
C THR A 57 1.07 -0.05 1.29
N MET A 58 -0.13 0.33 0.85
CA MET A 58 -0.81 -0.20 -0.33
C MET A 58 -0.42 0.63 -1.55
N VAL A 59 -0.03 -0.02 -2.63
CA VAL A 59 0.33 0.63 -3.90
C VAL A 59 -0.44 -0.03 -5.04
N ILE A 60 -1.10 0.78 -5.86
CA ILE A 60 -1.70 0.35 -7.12
C ILE A 60 -0.67 0.49 -8.21
N ALA A 61 -0.30 -0.63 -8.82
CA ALA A 61 0.71 -0.69 -9.87
C ALA A 61 0.11 -1.29 -11.15
N GLU A 62 0.84 -1.14 -12.27
CA GLU A 62 0.60 -1.98 -13.44
C GLU A 62 0.96 -3.44 -13.16
N GLU A 63 0.40 -4.36 -13.93
CA GLU A 63 0.56 -5.82 -13.79
C GLU A 63 2.02 -6.29 -13.62
N ASN A 64 2.97 -5.65 -14.29
CA ASN A 64 4.39 -5.99 -14.25
C ASN A 64 5.25 -4.95 -13.51
N SER A 65 4.63 -4.07 -12.72
CA SER A 65 5.31 -3.01 -11.98
C SER A 65 5.18 -3.18 -10.46
N LEU A 66 6.15 -2.61 -9.74
CA LEU A 66 6.16 -2.43 -8.29
C LEU A 66 5.96 -0.97 -7.88
N GLU A 67 5.87 -0.08 -8.86
CA GLU A 67 5.73 1.36 -8.69
C GLU A 67 4.28 1.82 -8.85
N PRO A 68 3.91 2.94 -8.21
CA PRO A 68 2.58 3.53 -8.35
C PRO A 68 2.22 3.80 -9.82
N PHE A 69 1.01 3.43 -10.22
CA PHE A 69 0.47 3.63 -11.57
C PHE A 69 0.50 5.11 -12.02
N TYR A 70 0.32 6.01 -11.06
CA TYR A 70 0.58 7.44 -11.18
C TYR A 70 1.36 7.89 -9.96
N PRO A 71 2.15 8.98 -10.05
CA PRO A 71 2.82 9.56 -8.88
C PRO A 71 1.81 9.84 -7.75
N PRO A 72 2.08 9.38 -6.51
CA PRO A 72 1.18 9.66 -5.39
C PRO A 72 1.20 11.15 -5.07
N ALA A 73 0.05 11.72 -4.71
CA ALA A 73 -0.06 13.11 -4.27
C ALA A 73 0.96 13.41 -3.16
N PRO A 74 1.63 14.57 -3.11
CA PRO A 74 2.63 14.84 -2.07
C PRO A 74 1.99 14.82 -0.67
N LEU A 75 2.78 14.44 0.34
CA LEU A 75 2.43 14.73 1.72
C LEU A 75 2.75 16.20 1.98
N ALA A 76 1.91 16.89 2.76
CA ALA A 76 2.30 18.18 3.29
C ALA A 76 3.54 18.00 4.19
N ASP A 77 4.39 19.02 4.29
CA ASP A 77 5.47 19.04 5.28
C ASP A 77 4.89 18.67 6.65
N ASP A 78 5.62 17.88 7.44
CA ASP A 78 5.24 17.38 8.77
C ASP A 78 4.01 16.44 8.89
N GLN A 79 3.29 16.17 7.79
CA GLN A 79 2.13 15.29 7.78
C GLN A 79 2.52 13.80 7.79
N SER A 80 1.96 13.04 8.74
CA SER A 80 2.06 11.58 8.74
C SER A 80 1.33 10.94 7.55
N ALA A 81 1.93 9.90 6.96
CA ALA A 81 1.30 9.11 5.91
C ALA A 81 0.12 8.25 6.41
N HIS A 82 -0.01 8.09 7.73
CA HIS A 82 -1.03 7.26 8.37
C HIS A 82 -2.44 7.63 7.93
N GLY A 83 -3.16 6.69 7.33
CA GLY A 83 -4.54 6.93 6.94
C GLY A 83 -4.68 7.95 5.80
N VAL A 84 -3.63 8.27 5.04
CA VAL A 84 -3.70 9.20 3.91
C VAL A 84 -3.76 8.44 2.58
N ASP A 85 -4.86 8.62 1.85
CA ASP A 85 -5.01 8.12 0.48
C ASP A 85 -4.44 9.16 -0.48
N ARG A 86 -3.34 8.81 -1.14
CA ARG A 86 -2.57 9.68 -2.03
C ARG A 86 -2.81 9.36 -3.51
N GLY A 87 -3.97 8.77 -3.84
CA GLY A 87 -4.37 8.43 -5.20
C GLY A 87 -4.06 6.97 -5.53
N THR A 88 -2.79 6.64 -5.77
CA THR A 88 -2.30 5.29 -6.10
C THR A 88 -1.54 4.64 -4.94
N MET A 89 -1.44 5.33 -3.81
CA MET A 89 -0.74 4.89 -2.62
C MET A 89 -1.57 5.20 -1.37
N PHE A 90 -1.64 4.25 -0.43
CA PHE A 90 -2.39 4.43 0.81
C PHE A 90 -1.71 3.69 1.95
N SER A 91 -1.21 4.44 2.94
CA SER A 91 -0.53 3.89 4.12
C SER A 91 -1.49 3.70 5.29
N GLU A 92 -1.38 2.55 5.96
CA GLU A 92 -2.10 2.16 7.17
C GLU A 92 -3.63 2.43 7.11
N PRO A 93 -4.34 1.90 6.09
CA PRO A 93 -5.75 2.21 5.90
C PRO A 93 -6.64 1.51 6.92
N SER A 94 -7.77 2.13 7.25
CA SER A 94 -8.92 1.43 7.83
C SER A 94 -9.66 0.61 6.77
N ASP A 95 -10.28 -0.50 7.15
CA ASP A 95 -11.02 -1.43 6.25
C ASP A 95 -11.97 -0.71 5.29
N ARG A 96 -12.86 0.16 5.80
CA ARG A 96 -13.81 0.91 4.97
C ARG A 96 -13.13 1.76 3.89
N ARG A 97 -12.00 2.37 4.23
CA ARG A 97 -11.26 3.23 3.29
C ARG A 97 -10.41 2.40 2.33
N LEU A 98 -9.85 1.28 2.79
CA LEU A 98 -9.20 0.29 1.93
C LEU A 98 -10.19 -0.24 0.89
N GLU A 99 -11.43 -0.53 1.31
CA GLU A 99 -12.49 -0.98 0.41
C GLU A 99 -12.75 0.03 -0.72
N ILE A 100 -12.98 1.30 -0.36
CA ILE A 100 -13.21 2.40 -1.31
C ILE A 100 -12.02 2.54 -2.26
N PHE A 101 -10.80 2.50 -1.73
CA PHE A 101 -9.57 2.59 -2.51
C PHE A 101 -9.47 1.47 -3.54
N LEU A 102 -9.69 0.21 -3.14
CA LEU A 102 -9.59 -0.94 -4.04
C LEU A 102 -10.69 -0.95 -5.11
N ARG A 103 -11.93 -0.58 -4.75
CA ARG A 103 -13.04 -0.44 -5.70
C ARG A 103 -12.77 0.65 -6.73
N ARG A 104 -12.30 1.83 -6.30
CA ARG A 104 -11.94 2.96 -7.18
C ARG A 104 -10.93 2.54 -8.24
N HIS A 105 -10.01 1.64 -7.90
CA HIS A 105 -8.97 1.17 -8.81
C HIS A 105 -9.34 -0.09 -9.60
N GLY A 106 -10.51 -0.67 -9.35
CA GLY A 106 -10.98 -1.90 -10.03
C GLY A 106 -10.26 -3.17 -9.56
N ILE A 107 -9.60 -3.13 -8.39
CA ILE A 107 -8.99 -4.32 -7.77
C ILE A 107 -10.06 -5.21 -7.15
N MET A 108 -11.11 -4.59 -6.62
CA MET A 108 -12.25 -5.27 -5.98
C MET A 108 -13.56 -4.79 -6.60
N LYS A 109 -14.52 -5.72 -6.76
CA LYS A 109 -15.83 -5.45 -7.35
C LYS A 109 -16.82 -4.94 -6.33
#